data_AF-A0A259S2E5-F1
#
_entry.id   AF-A0A259S2E5-F1
#
_cell.length_a   1.000
_cell.length_b   1.000
_cell.length_c   1.000
_cell.angle_alpha   90.00
_cell.angle_beta   90.00
_cell.angle_gamma   90.00
#
_symmetry.space_group_name_H-M   'P 1'
#
loop_
_entity.id
_entity.type
_entity.pdbx_description
1 polymer ?
#
loop_
_entity_poly.entity_id
_entity_poly.type
_entity_poly.pdbx_seq_one_letter_code
_entity_poly.pdbx_strand_id
1 'polypeptide(L)'
;MTSIVDVPWRRSLSAARTAKSMLRAQPFSIGTAAAVLVLGLLQHSLFGTPVDLLRQTATGFEPVAEQGQWWTLVTWMLFAPDPATLAVAVATIVLLLGAAERLLGTWRTALAYVVTGIAGAVAGISLQQLGSGSGEFWTRSTVESIGLNPLAPVAGALMAASGSASALWRRRIRVLTLMLALVLLLYSGQPTDLYLLLSAVGGLVLGVALRREKKVLRWVRGSQHEIRVLLATVVAITAAGPAVALATGSHFGPLAPIAQLLLEQAPHMPELARCEALHVTDSCVRVLTLARAANPGAVVVSAAPLVLLLVAAYGMLRGRRFAVWVAAVVNLLLGALSLFYFGILPVSGLPFVIAAPTGTHWEVTLGLSLATLIPLGLGIALILLRGNFRVLASRRH
;
A
#
# COMPACT_ATOMS: atom_id res chain seq x y z
N MET A 1 -26.67 -11.90 48.56
CA MET A 1 -25.29 -11.66 48.10
C MET A 1 -24.96 -12.69 47.02
N THR A 2 -25.12 -12.30 45.75
CA THR A 2 -24.88 -13.09 44.54
C THR A 2 -23.39 -13.02 44.16
N SER A 3 -22.66 -14.14 44.21
CA SER A 3 -22.26 -14.99 43.07
C SER A 3 -21.55 -14.26 41.93
N ILE A 4 -20.21 -14.29 41.95
CA ILE A 4 -19.33 -14.11 40.79
C ILE A 4 -18.22 -15.16 40.91
N VAL A 5 -18.43 -16.31 40.28
CA VAL A 5 -17.33 -17.22 39.92
C VAL A 5 -17.45 -17.44 38.41
N ASP A 6 -16.81 -16.56 37.65
CA ASP A 6 -16.69 -16.66 36.21
C ASP A 6 -15.76 -17.84 35.86
N VAL A 7 -16.35 -18.91 35.34
CA VAL A 7 -15.63 -20.16 35.12
C VAL A 7 -14.93 -20.18 33.74
N PRO A 8 -13.59 -20.37 33.68
CA PRO A 8 -12.81 -20.29 32.43
C PRO A 8 -13.17 -21.34 31.36
N TRP A 9 -13.83 -22.46 31.72
CA TRP A 9 -14.21 -23.52 30.77
C TRP A 9 -15.33 -23.12 29.79
N ARG A 10 -16.20 -22.16 30.14
CA ARG A 10 -17.25 -21.69 29.22
C ARG A 10 -16.68 -20.87 28.07
N ARG A 11 -15.57 -20.16 28.30
CA ARG A 11 -14.86 -19.39 27.27
C ARG A 11 -14.09 -20.28 26.30
N SER A 12 -13.52 -21.40 26.74
CA SER A 12 -12.83 -22.34 25.85
C SER A 12 -13.80 -23.11 24.94
N LEU A 13 -14.99 -23.49 25.45
CA LEU A 13 -16.02 -24.12 24.63
C LEU A 13 -16.66 -23.16 23.62
N SER A 14 -16.83 -21.89 23.96
CA SER A 14 -17.34 -20.89 23.01
C SER A 14 -16.29 -20.56 21.94
N ALA A 15 -15.01 -20.44 22.31
CA ALA A 15 -13.91 -20.28 21.37
C ALA A 15 -13.79 -21.49 20.42
N ALA A 16 -13.86 -22.72 20.93
CA ALA A 16 -13.80 -23.95 20.12
C ALA A 16 -14.99 -24.07 19.16
N ARG A 17 -16.21 -23.70 19.58
CA ARG A 17 -17.39 -23.69 18.69
C ARG A 17 -17.29 -22.60 17.62
N THR A 18 -16.76 -21.43 17.96
CA THR A 18 -16.54 -20.32 17.02
C THR A 18 -15.44 -20.65 16.02
N ALA A 19 -14.34 -21.25 16.47
CA ALA A 19 -13.28 -21.74 15.61
C ALA A 19 -13.78 -22.83 14.66
N LYS A 20 -14.59 -23.78 15.15
CA LYS A 20 -15.19 -24.84 14.33
C LYS A 20 -16.22 -24.32 13.32
N SER A 21 -17.00 -23.29 13.68
CA SER A 21 -17.94 -22.67 12.75
C SER A 21 -17.22 -21.84 11.68
N MET A 22 -16.14 -21.14 12.05
CA MET A 22 -15.26 -20.46 11.10
C MET A 22 -14.57 -21.44 10.15
N LEU A 23 -14.02 -22.56 10.67
CA LEU A 23 -13.40 -23.63 9.85
C LEU A 23 -14.35 -24.18 8.80
N ARG A 24 -15.62 -24.39 9.17
CA ARG A 24 -16.65 -24.90 8.25
C ARG A 24 -17.12 -23.84 7.25
N ALA A 25 -17.03 -22.57 7.59
CA ALA A 25 -17.48 -21.49 6.73
C ALA A 25 -16.40 -21.03 5.72
N GLN A 26 -15.11 -21.21 6.04
CA GLN A 26 -13.98 -20.66 5.28
C GLN A 26 -12.77 -21.62 5.21
N PRO A 27 -12.94 -22.86 4.70
CA PRO A 27 -11.88 -23.87 4.70
C PRO A 27 -10.64 -23.47 3.90
N PHE A 28 -10.79 -22.78 2.75
CA PHE A 28 -9.65 -22.37 1.94
C PHE A 28 -8.83 -21.29 2.63
N SER A 29 -9.49 -20.25 3.15
CA SER A 29 -8.81 -19.12 3.78
C SER A 29 -8.02 -19.54 5.02
N ILE A 30 -8.59 -20.45 5.81
CA ILE A 30 -7.91 -20.99 6.99
C ILE A 30 -6.76 -21.91 6.57
N GLY A 31 -6.94 -22.73 5.53
CA GLY A 31 -5.88 -23.55 4.96
C GLY A 31 -4.70 -22.72 4.46
N THR A 32 -4.97 -21.64 3.71
CA THR A 32 -3.94 -20.71 3.23
C THR A 32 -3.26 -19.96 4.38
N ALA A 33 -4.02 -19.48 5.37
CA ALA A 33 -3.45 -18.81 6.54
C ALA A 33 -2.53 -19.75 7.34
N ALA A 34 -2.94 -21.01 7.53
CA ALA A 34 -2.12 -22.02 8.18
C ALA A 34 -0.87 -22.34 7.37
N ALA A 35 -0.98 -22.49 6.04
CA ALA A 35 0.16 -22.72 5.17
C ALA A 35 1.17 -21.57 5.24
N VAL A 36 0.72 -20.32 5.09
CA VAL A 36 1.57 -19.12 5.18
C VAL A 36 2.23 -19.02 6.56
N LEU A 37 1.48 -19.28 7.64
CA LEU A 37 2.03 -19.24 9.00
C LEU A 37 3.09 -20.32 9.22
N VAL A 38 2.80 -21.57 8.85
CA VAL A 38 3.73 -22.70 9.02
C VAL A 38 4.98 -22.47 8.17
N LEU A 39 4.83 -22.11 6.89
CA LEU A 39 5.96 -21.85 6.00
C LEU A 39 6.79 -20.65 6.47
N GLY A 40 6.17 -19.57 6.94
CA GLY A 40 6.87 -18.40 7.47
C GLY A 40 7.62 -18.68 8.79
N LEU A 41 7.06 -19.52 9.67
CA LEU A 41 7.74 -19.96 10.90
C LEU A 41 8.91 -20.91 10.59
N LEU A 42 8.71 -21.85 9.66
CA LEU A 42 9.75 -22.76 9.18
C LEU A 42 10.89 -21.99 8.51
N GLN A 43 10.57 -20.97 7.71
CA GLN A 43 11.54 -20.06 7.10
C GLN A 43 12.46 -19.43 8.14
N HIS A 44 11.90 -18.88 9.24
CA HIS A 44 12.69 -18.25 10.30
C HIS A 44 13.49 -19.25 11.16
N SER A 45 13.09 -20.52 11.18
CA SER A 45 13.72 -21.55 12.03
C SER A 45 14.77 -22.38 11.31
N LEU A 46 14.64 -22.59 9.99
CA LEU A 46 15.49 -23.52 9.23
C LEU A 46 16.60 -22.83 8.42
N PHE A 47 16.42 -21.55 8.05
CA PHE A 47 17.36 -20.85 7.18
C PHE A 47 18.11 -19.77 7.98
N GLY A 48 19.40 -20.00 8.22
CA GLY A 48 20.26 -19.11 9.01
C GLY A 48 20.62 -17.78 8.33
N THR A 49 20.39 -17.65 7.02
CA THR A 49 20.64 -16.43 6.23
C THR A 49 19.37 -16.06 5.42
N PRO A 50 18.74 -14.88 5.69
CA PRO A 50 17.53 -14.46 5.00
C PRO A 50 17.65 -14.36 3.47
N VAL A 51 18.86 -14.13 2.96
CA VAL A 51 19.13 -13.83 1.55
C VAL A 51 19.00 -15.05 0.63
N ASP A 52 19.42 -16.24 1.08
CA ASP A 52 19.40 -17.44 0.24
C ASP A 52 17.98 -17.96 0.01
N LEU A 53 17.12 -17.83 1.01
CA LEU A 53 15.71 -18.17 0.89
C LEU A 53 14.95 -17.18 0.02
N LEU A 54 15.25 -15.88 0.13
CA LEU A 54 14.72 -14.86 -0.76
C LEU A 54 15.04 -15.20 -2.23
N ARG A 55 16.28 -15.56 -2.56
CA ARG A 55 16.65 -15.96 -3.94
C ARG A 55 15.86 -17.16 -4.48
N GLN A 56 15.50 -18.13 -3.64
CA GLN A 56 14.84 -19.36 -4.09
C GLN A 56 13.31 -19.28 -4.13
N THR A 57 12.72 -18.38 -3.33
CA THR A 57 11.27 -18.34 -3.11
C THR A 57 10.60 -17.06 -3.59
N ALA A 58 11.35 -15.97 -3.73
CA ALA A 58 10.84 -14.69 -4.19
C ALA A 58 10.67 -14.69 -5.71
N THR A 59 9.65 -13.95 -6.16
CA THR A 59 9.41 -13.77 -7.60
C THR A 59 9.97 -12.42 -8.05
N GLY A 60 10.32 -12.35 -9.32
CA GLY A 60 10.90 -11.18 -9.95
C GLY A 60 11.26 -11.49 -11.39
N PHE A 61 11.82 -10.49 -12.06
CA PHE A 61 12.25 -10.63 -13.43
C PHE A 61 13.34 -11.71 -13.57
N GLU A 62 14.43 -11.58 -12.83
CA GLU A 62 15.57 -12.51 -12.90
C GLU A 62 15.18 -13.97 -12.60
N PRO A 63 14.50 -14.33 -11.49
CA PRO A 63 14.12 -15.72 -11.22
C PRO A 63 13.25 -16.35 -12.30
N VAL A 64 12.27 -15.62 -12.85
CA VAL A 64 11.28 -16.20 -13.78
C VAL A 64 11.80 -16.21 -15.22
N ALA A 65 12.36 -15.10 -15.68
CA ALA A 65 12.70 -14.91 -17.08
C ALA A 65 14.14 -15.32 -17.42
N GLU A 66 15.10 -15.13 -16.52
CA GLU A 66 16.50 -15.49 -16.76
C GLU A 66 16.83 -16.88 -16.23
N GLN A 67 16.37 -17.20 -15.02
CA GLN A 67 16.72 -18.45 -14.33
C GLN A 67 15.68 -19.57 -14.54
N GLY A 68 14.54 -19.28 -15.17
CA GLY A 68 13.51 -20.27 -15.47
C GLY A 68 12.85 -20.89 -14.23
N GLN A 69 12.79 -20.17 -13.11
CA GLN A 69 12.22 -20.63 -11.84
C GLN A 69 10.72 -20.33 -11.75
N TRP A 70 9.92 -20.96 -12.62
CA TRP A 70 8.46 -20.71 -12.73
C TRP A 70 7.68 -20.97 -11.43
N TRP A 71 8.20 -21.83 -10.55
CA TRP A 71 7.58 -22.09 -9.24
C TRP A 71 7.56 -20.85 -8.34
N THR A 72 8.45 -19.88 -8.57
CA THR A 72 8.48 -18.61 -7.81
C THR A 72 7.20 -17.81 -7.95
N LEU A 73 6.47 -17.97 -9.06
CA LEU A 73 5.14 -17.38 -9.30
C LEU A 73 4.06 -17.90 -8.34
N VAL A 74 4.31 -19.00 -7.64
CA VAL A 74 3.42 -19.55 -6.62
C VAL A 74 4.00 -19.34 -5.22
N THR A 75 5.31 -19.58 -5.03
CA THR A 75 5.93 -19.48 -3.70
C THR A 75 5.91 -18.06 -3.14
N TRP A 76 5.99 -17.02 -3.98
CA TRP A 76 5.93 -15.62 -3.51
C TRP A 76 4.62 -15.26 -2.80
N MET A 77 3.55 -16.05 -3.04
CA MET A 77 2.26 -15.88 -2.39
C MET A 77 2.18 -16.52 -0.99
N LEU A 78 3.16 -17.36 -0.64
CA LEU A 78 3.13 -18.22 0.54
C LEU A 78 4.12 -17.79 1.62
N PHE A 79 5.20 -17.10 1.24
CA PHE A 79 6.22 -16.62 2.16
C PHE A 79 6.09 -15.12 2.43
N ALA A 80 6.62 -14.68 3.57
CA ALA A 80 6.66 -13.27 3.97
C ALA A 80 8.11 -12.86 4.29
N PRO A 81 8.49 -11.60 4.01
CA PRO A 81 9.87 -11.15 4.22
C PRO A 81 10.26 -11.03 5.70
N ASP A 82 9.32 -10.68 6.58
CA ASP A 82 9.58 -10.44 8.00
C ASP A 82 8.41 -10.89 8.91
N PRO A 83 8.62 -11.05 10.23
CA PRO A 83 7.57 -11.51 11.14
C PRO A 83 6.36 -10.57 11.24
N ALA A 84 6.56 -9.25 11.06
CA ALA A 84 5.47 -8.29 11.15
C ALA A 84 4.57 -8.39 9.90
N THR A 85 5.16 -8.47 8.70
CA THR A 85 4.41 -8.73 7.47
C THR A 85 3.75 -10.10 7.48
N LEU A 86 4.37 -11.12 8.07
CA LEU A 86 3.75 -12.43 8.27
C LEU A 86 2.46 -12.33 9.12
N ALA A 87 2.53 -11.63 10.27
CA ALA A 87 1.37 -11.44 11.14
C ALA A 87 0.23 -10.70 10.43
N VAL A 88 0.56 -9.64 9.69
CA VAL A 88 -0.41 -8.87 8.89
C VAL A 88 -1.00 -9.71 7.77
N ALA A 89 -0.17 -10.52 7.08
CA ALA A 89 -0.62 -11.41 6.02
C ALA A 89 -1.62 -12.44 6.54
N VAL A 90 -1.29 -13.14 7.63
CA VAL A 90 -2.18 -14.13 8.26
C VAL A 90 -3.50 -13.49 8.68
N ALA A 91 -3.46 -12.33 9.35
CA ALA A 91 -4.67 -11.61 9.73
C ALA A 91 -5.51 -11.21 8.50
N THR A 92 -4.86 -10.70 7.45
CA THR A 92 -5.52 -10.26 6.22
C THR A 92 -6.14 -11.44 5.45
N ILE A 93 -5.47 -12.58 5.40
CA ILE A 93 -5.99 -13.81 4.80
C ILE A 93 -7.24 -14.28 5.57
N VAL A 94 -7.15 -14.42 6.90
CA VAL A 94 -8.30 -14.88 7.70
C VAL A 94 -9.50 -13.94 7.56
N LEU A 95 -9.28 -12.63 7.56
CA LEU A 95 -10.35 -11.63 7.52
C LEU A 95 -10.88 -11.38 6.10
N LEU A 96 -10.00 -10.98 5.17
CA LEU A 96 -10.39 -10.51 3.84
C LEU A 96 -10.56 -11.67 2.85
N LEU A 97 -9.63 -12.63 2.82
CA LEU A 97 -9.81 -13.82 1.98
C LEU A 97 -10.99 -14.65 2.49
N GLY A 98 -11.14 -14.75 3.82
CA GLY A 98 -12.34 -15.32 4.43
C GLY A 98 -13.62 -14.61 4.00
N ALA A 99 -13.64 -13.27 3.97
CA ALA A 99 -14.79 -12.52 3.47
C ALA A 99 -15.06 -12.81 1.98
N ALA A 100 -14.01 -12.92 1.15
CA ALA A 100 -14.13 -13.29 -0.25
C ALA A 100 -14.70 -14.71 -0.43
N GLU A 101 -14.23 -15.67 0.37
CA GLU A 101 -14.72 -17.06 0.40
C GLU A 101 -16.21 -17.16 0.71
N ARG A 102 -16.70 -16.37 1.67
CA ARG A 102 -18.14 -16.31 1.97
C ARG A 102 -18.98 -15.73 0.82
N LEU A 103 -18.39 -14.87 -0.02
CA LEU A 103 -19.08 -14.21 -1.13
C LEU A 103 -19.05 -15.00 -2.45
N LEU A 104 -17.96 -15.72 -2.72
CA LEU A 104 -17.75 -16.46 -3.98
C LEU A 104 -17.93 -17.97 -3.82
N GLY A 105 -17.75 -18.51 -2.61
CA GLY A 105 -17.57 -19.92 -2.33
C GLY A 105 -16.09 -20.35 -2.45
N THR A 106 -15.71 -21.40 -1.72
CA THR A 106 -14.34 -21.92 -1.58
C THR A 106 -13.60 -22.09 -2.90
N TRP A 107 -14.17 -22.81 -3.87
CA TRP A 107 -13.50 -23.10 -5.14
C TRP A 107 -13.24 -21.86 -5.99
N ARG A 108 -14.24 -20.95 -6.06
CA ARG A 108 -14.09 -19.71 -6.85
C ARG A 108 -13.11 -18.75 -6.20
N THR A 109 -13.04 -18.71 -4.86
CA THR A 109 -12.03 -17.93 -4.15
C THR A 109 -10.64 -18.51 -4.33
N ALA A 110 -10.48 -19.84 -4.28
CA ALA A 110 -9.20 -20.48 -4.55
C ALA A 110 -8.70 -20.18 -5.97
N LEU A 111 -9.58 -20.33 -6.97
CA LEU A 111 -9.28 -19.96 -8.35
C LEU A 111 -8.90 -18.49 -8.46
N ALA A 112 -9.69 -17.59 -7.84
CA ALA A 112 -9.40 -16.16 -7.89
C ALA A 112 -8.06 -15.81 -7.24
N TYR A 113 -7.74 -16.39 -6.08
CA TYR A 113 -6.47 -16.18 -5.38
C TYR A 113 -5.28 -16.56 -6.25
N VAL A 114 -5.28 -17.80 -6.78
CA VAL A 114 -4.16 -18.33 -7.56
C VAL A 114 -4.04 -17.61 -8.91
N VAL A 115 -5.13 -17.50 -9.67
CA VAL A 115 -5.11 -16.91 -11.02
C VAL A 115 -4.71 -15.45 -10.97
N THR A 116 -5.27 -14.67 -10.05
CA THR A 116 -4.97 -13.23 -9.99
C THR A 116 -3.56 -12.96 -9.49
N GLY A 117 -3.05 -13.75 -8.53
CA GLY A 117 -1.65 -13.65 -8.12
C GLY A 117 -0.70 -13.98 -9.26
N ILE A 118 -0.87 -15.13 -9.92
CA ILE A 118 0.04 -15.54 -11.01
C ILE A 118 -0.05 -14.52 -12.16
N ALA A 119 -1.26 -14.16 -12.58
CA ALA A 119 -1.46 -13.20 -13.67
C ALA A 119 -0.89 -11.82 -13.32
N GLY A 120 -1.03 -11.36 -12.07
CA GLY A 120 -0.48 -10.08 -11.61
C GLY A 120 1.04 -10.06 -11.61
N ALA A 121 1.69 -11.13 -11.12
CA ALA A 121 3.15 -11.28 -11.16
C ALA A 121 3.66 -11.36 -12.61
N VAL A 122 3.07 -12.21 -13.45
CA VAL A 122 3.46 -12.36 -14.86
C VAL A 122 3.29 -11.04 -15.62
N ALA A 123 2.15 -10.35 -15.44
CA ALA A 123 1.93 -9.05 -16.07
C ALA A 123 2.93 -8.00 -15.59
N GLY A 124 3.26 -7.99 -14.30
CA GLY A 124 4.24 -7.06 -13.74
C GLY A 124 5.66 -7.30 -14.26
N ILE A 125 6.09 -8.56 -14.26
CA ILE A 125 7.38 -8.98 -14.82
C ILE A 125 7.45 -8.64 -16.32
N SER A 126 6.36 -8.84 -17.07
CA SER A 126 6.28 -8.49 -18.49
C SER A 126 6.39 -6.98 -18.72
N LEU A 127 5.75 -6.17 -17.87
CA LEU A 127 5.85 -4.71 -17.95
C LEU A 127 7.26 -4.22 -17.60
N GLN A 128 7.91 -4.81 -16.60
CA GLN A 128 9.32 -4.54 -16.29
C GLN A 128 10.22 -4.90 -17.46
N GLN A 129 9.96 -6.01 -18.15
CA GLN A 129 10.71 -6.38 -19.33
C GLN A 129 10.59 -5.40 -20.49
N LEU A 130 9.40 -4.86 -20.70
CA LEU A 130 9.21 -3.87 -21.74
C LEU A 130 9.89 -2.53 -21.39
N GLY A 131 9.98 -2.19 -20.11
CA GLY A 131 10.73 -1.02 -19.63
C GLY A 131 12.25 -1.21 -19.65
N SER A 132 12.76 -2.44 -19.59
CA SER A 132 14.22 -2.67 -19.48
C SER A 132 14.92 -2.42 -20.81
N GLY A 133 14.25 -2.76 -21.91
CA GLY A 133 14.72 -2.54 -23.28
C GLY A 133 14.87 -1.06 -23.67
N SER A 134 14.21 -0.14 -22.96
CA SER A 134 14.27 1.32 -23.22
C SER A 134 15.37 2.05 -22.42
N GLY A 135 16.18 1.33 -21.61
CA GLY A 135 17.30 1.93 -20.87
C GLY A 135 16.89 2.72 -19.63
N GLU A 136 15.74 2.37 -19.08
CA GLU A 136 15.07 3.08 -17.99
C GLU A 136 15.70 2.83 -16.60
N PHE A 137 15.72 3.88 -15.77
CA PHE A 137 16.45 3.90 -14.48
C PHE A 137 15.68 3.13 -13.40
N TRP A 138 14.35 3.28 -13.34
CA TRP A 138 13.51 2.51 -12.42
C TRP A 138 13.57 1.04 -12.79
N THR A 139 13.60 0.73 -14.08
CA THR A 139 13.68 -0.66 -14.53
C THR A 139 15.01 -1.34 -14.22
N ARG A 140 16.17 -0.68 -14.37
CA ARG A 140 17.47 -1.33 -14.06
C ARG A 140 17.63 -1.73 -12.59
N SER A 141 17.20 -0.90 -11.65
CA SER A 141 17.24 -1.25 -10.22
C SER A 141 16.12 -2.22 -9.80
N THR A 142 15.00 -2.24 -10.55
CA THR A 142 13.84 -3.11 -10.30
C THR A 142 14.05 -4.53 -10.86
N VAL A 143 14.81 -4.66 -11.97
CA VAL A 143 15.20 -5.94 -12.60
C VAL A 143 15.95 -6.86 -11.64
N GLU A 144 16.78 -6.30 -10.76
CA GLU A 144 17.51 -7.03 -9.70
C GLU A 144 16.66 -7.24 -8.42
N SER A 145 15.46 -6.66 -8.35
CA SER A 145 14.63 -6.67 -7.14
C SER A 145 13.61 -7.81 -7.17
N ILE A 146 13.88 -8.84 -6.38
CA ILE A 146 12.95 -9.95 -6.10
C ILE A 146 12.13 -9.64 -4.83
N GLY A 147 10.89 -10.13 -4.76
CA GLY A 147 10.07 -9.90 -3.57
C GLY A 147 8.99 -10.94 -3.28
N LEU A 148 8.56 -10.94 -2.02
CA LEU A 148 7.53 -11.80 -1.44
C LEU A 148 6.32 -10.93 -1.08
N ASN A 149 5.12 -11.32 -1.51
CA ASN A 149 3.92 -10.54 -1.19
C ASN A 149 2.66 -11.43 -1.15
N PRO A 150 2.34 -12.02 0.01
CA PRO A 150 1.14 -12.84 0.18
C PRO A 150 -0.16 -12.00 0.11
N LEU A 151 -0.08 -10.66 0.16
CA LEU A 151 -1.26 -9.78 0.13
C LEU A 151 -1.77 -9.53 -1.30
N ALA A 152 -0.91 -9.61 -2.31
CA ALA A 152 -1.26 -9.40 -3.71
C ALA A 152 -2.40 -10.33 -4.21
N PRO A 153 -2.31 -11.67 -4.04
CA PRO A 153 -3.40 -12.56 -4.43
C PRO A 153 -4.67 -12.39 -3.57
N VAL A 154 -4.55 -11.95 -2.31
CA VAL A 154 -5.71 -11.59 -1.48
C VAL A 154 -6.44 -10.38 -2.07
N ALA A 155 -5.71 -9.35 -2.50
CA ALA A 155 -6.29 -8.18 -3.14
C ALA A 155 -7.03 -8.56 -4.44
N GLY A 156 -6.44 -9.41 -5.27
CA GLY A 156 -7.09 -9.94 -6.47
C GLY A 156 -8.35 -10.76 -6.19
N ALA A 157 -8.30 -11.69 -5.23
CA ALA A 157 -9.46 -12.48 -4.82
C ALA A 157 -10.59 -11.60 -4.24
N LEU A 158 -10.24 -10.60 -3.43
CA LEU A 158 -11.19 -9.66 -2.86
C LEU A 158 -11.85 -8.79 -3.95
N MET A 159 -11.07 -8.37 -4.95
CA MET A 159 -11.57 -7.62 -6.10
C MET A 159 -12.51 -8.45 -6.98
N ALA A 160 -12.20 -9.74 -7.17
CA ALA A 160 -13.12 -10.67 -7.81
C ALA A 160 -14.41 -10.83 -7.00
N ALA A 161 -14.31 -10.97 -5.67
CA ALA A 161 -15.44 -11.13 -4.76
C ALA A 161 -16.31 -9.87 -4.64
N SER A 162 -15.76 -8.68 -4.87
CA SER A 162 -16.52 -7.41 -4.97
C SER A 162 -17.66 -7.52 -5.98
N GLY A 163 -17.48 -8.41 -6.96
CA GLY A 163 -18.48 -9.12 -7.72
C GLY A 163 -19.82 -9.29 -7.00
N SER A 164 -19.84 -10.27 -6.11
CA SER A 164 -21.03 -10.78 -5.44
C SER A 164 -21.50 -9.89 -4.28
N ALA A 165 -20.72 -8.88 -3.89
CA ALA A 165 -21.09 -7.94 -2.83
C ALA A 165 -22.26 -7.00 -3.22
N SER A 166 -22.97 -6.51 -2.20
CA SER A 166 -23.99 -5.47 -2.35
C SER A 166 -23.41 -4.18 -2.93
N ALA A 167 -24.24 -3.30 -3.50
CA ALA A 167 -23.78 -2.12 -4.23
C ALA A 167 -22.85 -1.20 -3.40
N LEU A 168 -23.14 -1.02 -2.10
CA LEU A 168 -22.33 -0.23 -1.18
C LEU A 168 -20.98 -0.89 -0.90
N TRP A 169 -20.98 -2.17 -0.54
CA TRP A 169 -19.75 -2.90 -0.23
C TRP A 169 -18.86 -3.10 -1.46
N ARG A 170 -19.45 -3.29 -2.64
CA ARG A 170 -18.72 -3.34 -3.90
C ARG A 170 -17.90 -2.08 -4.13
N ARG A 171 -18.48 -0.90 -3.90
CA ARG A 171 -17.77 0.38 -4.06
C ARG A 171 -16.65 0.52 -3.05
N ARG A 172 -16.93 0.22 -1.78
CA ARG A 172 -15.93 0.30 -0.69
C ARG A 172 -14.74 -0.61 -0.96
N ILE A 173 -14.98 -1.89 -1.26
CA ILE A 173 -13.91 -2.84 -1.57
C ILE A 173 -13.06 -2.33 -2.73
N ARG A 174 -13.68 -1.95 -3.85
CA ARG A 174 -12.94 -1.51 -5.04
C ARG A 174 -12.12 -0.26 -4.81
N VAL A 175 -12.72 0.77 -4.20
CA VAL A 175 -12.02 2.03 -3.95
C VAL A 175 -10.90 1.84 -2.94
N LEU A 176 -11.14 1.15 -1.83
CA LEU A 176 -10.14 0.95 -0.79
C LEU A 176 -8.97 0.09 -1.26
N THR A 177 -9.26 -1.02 -1.95
CA THR A 177 -8.21 -1.92 -2.45
C THR A 177 -7.37 -1.24 -3.54
N LEU A 178 -7.99 -0.54 -4.50
CA LEU A 178 -7.22 0.19 -5.53
C LEU A 178 -6.43 1.35 -4.94
N MET A 179 -7.00 2.10 -4.01
CA MET A 179 -6.29 3.22 -3.40
C MET A 179 -5.13 2.77 -2.54
N LEU A 180 -5.30 1.68 -1.78
CA LEU A 180 -4.19 1.11 -1.01
C LEU A 180 -3.08 0.60 -1.94
N ALA A 181 -3.43 -0.15 -2.98
CA ALA A 181 -2.49 -0.65 -3.97
C ALA A 181 -1.73 0.50 -4.66
N LEU A 182 -2.46 1.55 -5.05
CA LEU A 182 -1.90 2.72 -5.69
C LEU A 182 -0.97 3.49 -4.74
N VAL A 183 -1.36 3.70 -3.49
CA VAL A 183 -0.50 4.39 -2.51
C VAL A 183 0.77 3.60 -2.23
N LEU A 184 0.70 2.27 -2.09
CA LEU A 184 1.88 1.43 -1.93
C LEU A 184 2.81 1.56 -3.13
N LEU A 185 2.28 1.36 -4.34
CA LEU A 185 3.04 1.50 -5.58
C LEU A 185 3.69 2.88 -5.73
N LEU A 186 2.98 3.93 -5.35
CA LEU A 186 3.47 5.29 -5.52
C LEU A 186 4.51 5.70 -4.49
N TYR A 187 4.38 5.24 -3.24
CA TYR A 187 5.26 5.64 -2.14
C TYR A 187 6.42 4.67 -1.92
N SER A 188 6.16 3.36 -1.86
CA SER A 188 7.21 2.35 -1.67
C SER A 188 7.87 2.01 -2.99
N GLY A 189 7.07 1.85 -4.06
CA GLY A 189 7.58 1.64 -5.41
C GLY A 189 8.24 0.29 -5.64
N GLN A 190 7.96 -0.68 -4.78
CA GLN A 190 8.54 -2.01 -4.96
C GLN A 190 7.91 -2.70 -6.17
N PRO A 191 8.67 -3.58 -6.86
CA PRO A 191 8.13 -4.48 -7.88
C PRO A 191 6.84 -5.19 -7.44
N THR A 192 6.83 -5.64 -6.18
CA THR A 192 5.73 -6.37 -5.55
C THR A 192 4.46 -5.54 -5.39
N ASP A 193 4.54 -4.21 -5.31
CA ASP A 193 3.38 -3.33 -5.24
C ASP A 193 2.70 -3.18 -6.61
N LEU A 194 3.49 -3.18 -7.68
CA LEU A 194 2.98 -3.24 -9.04
C LEU A 194 2.24 -4.56 -9.26
N TYR A 195 2.82 -5.68 -8.80
CA TYR A 195 2.19 -6.99 -8.91
C TYR A 195 0.88 -7.05 -8.12
N LEU A 196 0.82 -6.40 -6.95
CA LEU A 196 -0.38 -6.27 -6.14
C LEU A 196 -1.47 -5.47 -6.88
N LEU A 197 -1.12 -4.33 -7.48
CA LEU A 197 -2.07 -3.52 -8.26
C LEU A 197 -2.60 -4.31 -9.47
N LEU A 198 -1.72 -4.97 -10.22
CA LEU A 198 -2.10 -5.79 -11.37
C LEU A 198 -2.94 -7.01 -10.96
N SER A 199 -2.63 -7.64 -9.82
CA SER A 199 -3.46 -8.70 -9.24
C SER A 199 -4.87 -8.18 -8.89
N ALA A 200 -4.97 -6.99 -8.30
CA ALA A 200 -6.23 -6.35 -7.96
C ALA A 200 -7.07 -6.01 -9.22
N VAL A 201 -6.43 -5.49 -10.27
CA VAL A 201 -7.08 -5.22 -11.56
C VAL A 201 -7.47 -6.52 -12.27
N GLY A 202 -6.61 -7.53 -12.29
CA GLY A 202 -6.91 -8.86 -12.80
C GLY A 202 -8.09 -9.50 -12.06
N GLY A 203 -8.19 -9.28 -10.75
CA GLY A 203 -9.33 -9.66 -9.93
C GLY A 203 -10.64 -8.99 -10.35
N LEU A 204 -10.62 -7.71 -10.73
CA LEU A 204 -11.81 -7.04 -11.27
C LEU A 204 -12.30 -7.69 -12.57
N VAL A 205 -11.38 -7.98 -13.49
CA VAL A 205 -11.67 -8.61 -14.78
C VAL A 205 -12.21 -10.03 -14.56
N LEU A 206 -11.53 -10.82 -13.74
CA LEU A 206 -11.96 -12.17 -13.38
C LEU A 206 -13.31 -12.17 -12.65
N GLY A 207 -13.55 -11.19 -11.79
CA GLY A 207 -14.82 -10.98 -11.10
C GLY A 207 -15.98 -10.63 -12.04
N VAL A 208 -15.73 -10.10 -13.23
CA VAL A 208 -16.76 -9.93 -14.27
C VAL A 208 -17.05 -11.27 -14.93
N ALA A 209 -16.02 -12.05 -15.26
CA ALA A 209 -16.16 -13.38 -15.89
C ALA A 209 -16.85 -14.41 -14.96
N LEU A 210 -16.60 -14.35 -13.65
CA LEU A 210 -17.17 -15.27 -12.65
C LEU A 210 -18.65 -15.01 -12.35
N ARG A 211 -19.24 -13.90 -12.82
CA ARG A 211 -20.66 -13.59 -12.58
C ARG A 211 -21.56 -14.39 -13.50
N ARG A 212 -22.47 -15.17 -12.89
CA ARG A 212 -23.54 -15.88 -13.62
C ARG A 212 -24.70 -14.96 -14.03
N GLU A 213 -24.96 -13.86 -13.32
CA GLU A 213 -26.07 -12.95 -13.64
C GLU A 213 -25.58 -11.63 -14.27
N LYS A 214 -25.98 -11.41 -15.53
CA LYS A 214 -25.85 -10.14 -16.26
C LYS A 214 -26.88 -9.12 -15.72
N LYS A 215 -26.83 -8.76 -14.45
CA LYS A 215 -27.64 -7.63 -13.95
C LYS A 215 -27.09 -6.34 -14.55
N VAL A 216 -27.94 -5.66 -15.31
CA VAL A 216 -27.69 -4.34 -15.90
C VAL A 216 -27.06 -3.43 -14.84
N LEU A 217 -25.92 -2.82 -15.17
CA LEU A 217 -25.17 -1.89 -14.31
C LEU A 217 -26.04 -0.67 -13.99
N ARG A 218 -26.96 -0.79 -13.04
CA ARG A 218 -27.73 0.36 -12.58
C ARG A 218 -26.82 1.19 -11.70
N TRP A 219 -26.43 2.36 -12.21
CA TRP A 219 -25.65 3.33 -11.46
C TRP A 219 -26.51 3.91 -10.32
N VAL A 220 -26.51 3.24 -9.17
CA VAL A 220 -27.22 3.73 -7.98
C VAL A 220 -26.44 4.92 -7.44
N ARG A 221 -27.00 6.13 -7.49
CA ARG A 221 -26.34 7.33 -6.95
C ARG A 221 -25.94 7.08 -5.48
N GLY A 222 -24.66 7.24 -5.16
CA GLY A 222 -24.15 7.01 -3.80
C GLY A 222 -24.78 7.99 -2.81
N SER A 223 -25.04 7.52 -1.59
CA SER A 223 -25.58 8.40 -0.54
C SER A 223 -24.58 9.51 -0.22
N GLN A 224 -25.10 10.68 0.18
CA GLN A 224 -24.30 11.79 0.69
C GLN A 224 -23.40 11.38 1.86
N HIS A 225 -23.82 10.40 2.66
CA HIS A 225 -22.98 9.84 3.72
C HIS A 225 -21.86 8.95 3.16
N GLU A 226 -22.14 8.15 2.13
CA GLU A 226 -21.19 7.24 1.50
C GLU A 226 -20.03 7.99 0.84
N ILE A 227 -20.32 9.08 0.11
CA ILE A 227 -19.30 9.92 -0.55
C ILE A 227 -18.37 10.53 0.50
N ARG A 228 -18.90 11.02 1.61
CA ARG A 228 -18.11 11.63 2.69
C ARG A 228 -17.15 10.64 3.34
N VAL A 229 -17.62 9.42 3.62
CA VAL A 229 -16.78 8.38 4.22
C VAL A 229 -15.68 7.96 3.24
N LEU A 230 -16.02 7.74 1.96
CA LEU A 230 -15.03 7.35 0.96
C LEU A 230 -13.96 8.42 0.76
N LEU A 231 -14.34 9.69 0.61
CA LEU A 231 -13.38 10.79 0.48
C LEU A 231 -12.49 10.91 1.72
N ALA A 232 -13.06 10.78 2.91
CA ALA A 232 -12.28 10.82 4.15
C ALA A 232 -11.28 9.66 4.24
N THR A 233 -11.67 8.46 3.82
CA THR A 233 -10.75 7.32 3.81
C THR A 233 -9.67 7.48 2.74
N VAL A 234 -10.00 8.00 1.55
CA VAL A 234 -8.99 8.30 0.53
C VAL A 234 -7.97 9.30 1.05
N VAL A 235 -8.42 10.42 1.62
CA VAL A 235 -7.52 11.43 2.20
C VAL A 235 -6.66 10.86 3.34
N ALA A 236 -7.24 10.00 4.19
CA ALA A 236 -6.49 9.34 5.25
C ALA A 236 -5.41 8.38 4.71
N ILE A 237 -5.75 7.57 3.70
CA ILE A 237 -4.81 6.63 3.07
C ILE A 237 -3.66 7.40 2.39
N THR A 238 -3.97 8.47 1.65
CA THR A 238 -2.94 9.31 1.01
C THR A 238 -2.04 10.01 2.03
N ALA A 239 -2.61 10.49 3.15
CA ALA A 239 -1.85 11.10 4.23
C ALA A 239 -0.96 10.10 4.99
N ALA A 240 -1.33 8.82 5.01
CA ALA A 240 -0.53 7.77 5.60
C ALA A 240 0.64 7.33 4.69
N GLY A 241 0.61 7.65 3.40
CA GLY A 241 1.62 7.21 2.41
C GLY A 241 3.07 7.42 2.83
N PRO A 242 3.49 8.64 3.25
CA PRO A 242 4.86 8.88 3.72
C PRO A 242 5.25 8.08 4.97
N ALA A 243 4.30 7.83 5.87
CA ALA A 243 4.57 7.00 7.05
C ALA A 243 4.79 5.52 6.67
N VAL A 244 4.11 5.05 5.63
CA VAL A 244 4.32 3.69 5.09
C VAL A 244 5.69 3.60 4.39
N ALA A 245 6.10 4.63 3.65
CA ALA A 245 7.44 4.69 3.05
C ALA A 245 8.56 4.61 4.12
N LEU A 246 8.38 5.27 5.26
CA LEU A 246 9.30 5.17 6.40
C LEU A 246 9.35 3.76 7.01
N ALA A 247 8.19 3.13 7.18
CA ALA A 247 8.10 1.81 7.79
C ALA A 247 8.71 0.70 6.90
N THR A 248 8.66 0.89 5.58
CA THR A 248 9.15 -0.08 4.59
C THR A 248 10.63 0.09 4.23
N GLY A 249 11.29 1.16 4.70
CA GLY A 249 12.73 1.39 4.53
C GLY A 249 13.21 1.41 3.07
N SER A 250 12.30 1.52 2.11
CA SER A 250 12.55 1.38 0.67
C SER A 250 12.03 2.61 -0.06
N HIS A 251 12.88 3.19 -0.91
CA HIS A 251 12.65 4.49 -1.55
C HIS A 251 12.70 4.37 -3.07
N PHE A 252 11.90 3.46 -3.64
CA PHE A 252 11.84 3.24 -5.09
C PHE A 252 10.58 3.82 -5.75
N GLY A 253 9.68 4.43 -4.96
CA GLY A 253 8.41 4.96 -5.43
C GLY A 253 8.55 6.23 -6.30
N PRO A 254 7.67 6.43 -7.29
CA PRO A 254 7.61 7.68 -8.06
C PRO A 254 7.35 8.93 -7.18
N LEU A 255 6.77 8.75 -5.98
CA LEU A 255 6.56 9.79 -4.97
C LEU A 255 7.63 9.82 -3.89
N ALA A 256 8.64 8.95 -3.93
CA ALA A 256 9.73 8.94 -2.96
C ALA A 256 10.41 10.32 -2.83
N PRO A 257 10.59 11.14 -3.89
CA PRO A 257 11.14 12.48 -3.74
C PRO A 257 10.30 13.42 -2.85
N ILE A 258 8.97 13.29 -2.80
CA ILE A 258 8.14 14.05 -1.84
C ILE A 258 8.42 13.59 -0.42
N ALA A 259 8.51 12.26 -0.23
CA ALA A 259 8.84 11.71 1.08
C ALA A 259 10.23 12.20 1.52
N GLN A 260 11.21 12.26 0.63
CA GLN A 260 12.53 12.83 0.90
C GLN A 260 12.48 14.34 1.18
N LEU A 261 11.70 15.13 0.45
CA LEU A 261 11.54 16.56 0.76
C LEU A 261 10.91 16.81 2.14
N LEU A 262 10.02 15.94 2.59
CA LEU A 262 9.51 15.96 3.96
C LEU A 262 10.55 15.40 4.96
N LEU A 263 11.24 14.31 4.64
CA LEU A 263 11.97 13.54 5.66
C LEU A 263 13.47 13.86 5.72
N GLU A 264 14.01 14.51 4.70
CA GLU A 264 15.43 14.64 4.42
C GLU A 264 15.81 16.13 4.30
N GLN A 265 15.62 16.85 5.41
CA GLN A 265 16.49 17.98 5.75
C GLN A 265 17.76 17.46 6.46
N ALA A 266 18.29 16.32 6.02
CA ALA A 266 19.61 15.87 6.42
C ALA A 266 20.63 16.74 5.66
N PRO A 267 21.48 17.51 6.33
CA PRO A 267 22.40 18.41 5.65
C PRO A 267 23.36 17.60 4.79
N HIS A 268 23.48 17.97 3.51
CA HIS A 268 24.57 17.56 2.64
C HIS A 268 25.88 18.06 3.25
N MET A 269 26.47 17.26 4.15
CA MET A 269 27.81 17.48 4.68
C MET A 269 28.75 16.49 3.98
N PRO A 270 29.86 16.97 3.38
CA PRO A 270 30.88 16.12 2.76
C PRO A 270 31.66 15.23 3.76
N GLU A 271 31.25 15.18 5.04
CA GLU A 271 31.89 14.36 6.08
C GLU A 271 31.38 12.91 6.17
N LEU A 272 30.39 12.51 5.37
CA LEU A 272 29.94 11.10 5.35
C LEU A 272 30.93 10.14 4.67
N ALA A 273 32.00 10.66 4.07
CA ALA A 273 33.11 9.86 3.57
C ALA A 273 33.91 9.14 4.68
N ARG A 274 33.59 9.35 5.97
CA ARG A 274 34.29 8.74 7.11
C ARG A 274 33.59 7.58 7.80
N CYS A 275 32.37 7.22 7.39
CA CYS A 275 31.73 5.97 7.84
C CYS A 275 31.74 4.96 6.68
N GLU A 276 32.92 4.49 6.31
CA GLU A 276 33.07 3.38 5.38
C GLU A 276 32.52 2.09 6.01
N ALA A 277 31.90 1.26 5.17
CA ALA A 277 31.01 0.14 5.49
C ALA A 277 31.60 -0.99 6.37
N LEU A 278 32.87 -0.90 6.81
CA LEU A 278 33.52 -1.90 7.66
C LEU A 278 33.96 -1.42 9.06
N HIS A 279 33.79 -0.14 9.41
CA HIS A 279 34.13 0.36 10.76
C HIS A 279 33.03 1.25 11.36
N VAL A 280 31.95 0.63 11.81
CA VAL A 280 30.92 1.29 12.63
C VAL A 280 31.46 1.46 14.05
N THR A 281 31.95 2.66 14.36
CA THR A 281 32.36 3.05 15.73
C THR A 281 31.21 3.78 16.45
N ASP A 282 31.18 3.71 17.79
CA ASP A 282 30.17 4.42 18.62
C ASP A 282 30.10 5.93 18.35
N SER A 283 31.20 6.53 17.87
CA SER A 283 31.24 7.93 17.43
C SER A 283 30.41 8.19 16.17
N CYS A 284 30.37 7.28 15.20
CA CYS A 284 29.55 7.41 13.99
C CYS A 284 28.04 7.33 14.35
N VAL A 285 27.67 6.39 15.22
CA VAL A 285 26.28 6.26 15.73
C VAL A 285 25.87 7.50 16.53
N ARG A 286 26.79 8.08 17.32
CA ARG A 286 26.55 9.31 18.08
C ARG A 286 26.37 10.55 17.21
N VAL A 287 27.12 10.68 16.11
CA VAL A 287 26.97 11.78 15.14
C VAL A 287 25.66 11.66 14.35
N LEU A 288 25.26 10.45 13.95
CA LEU A 288 23.99 10.20 13.27
C LEU A 288 22.77 10.50 14.17
N THR A 289 22.86 10.11 15.45
CA THR A 289 21.81 10.36 16.45
C THR A 289 21.72 11.83 16.85
N LEU A 290 22.85 12.54 16.96
CA LEU A 290 22.87 13.99 17.20
C LEU A 290 22.38 14.80 15.99
N ALA A 291 22.69 14.39 14.76
CA ALA A 291 22.19 15.04 13.54
C ALA A 291 20.65 14.91 13.39
N ARG A 292 20.09 13.76 13.80
CA ARG A 292 18.64 13.53 13.84
C ARG A 292 17.96 14.27 14.99
N ALA A 293 18.67 14.50 16.10
CA ALA A 293 18.20 15.26 17.25
C ALA A 293 18.36 16.79 17.11
N ALA A 294 19.17 17.27 16.16
CA ALA A 294 19.52 18.68 16.04
C ALA A 294 18.39 19.59 15.50
N ASN A 295 17.37 19.04 14.83
CA ASN A 295 16.25 19.83 14.30
C ASN A 295 14.87 19.19 14.58
N PRO A 296 14.40 19.19 15.84
CA PRO A 296 13.03 18.76 16.15
C PRO A 296 11.98 19.59 15.37
N GLY A 297 12.30 20.83 15.03
CA GLY A 297 11.47 21.69 14.17
C GLY A 297 11.27 21.14 12.76
N ALA A 298 12.29 20.53 12.15
CA ALA A 298 12.18 19.93 10.81
C ALA A 298 11.22 18.73 10.82
N VAL A 299 11.35 17.85 11.83
CA VAL A 299 10.46 16.69 11.99
C VAL A 299 9.01 17.14 12.19
N VAL A 300 8.78 18.19 12.99
CA VAL A 300 7.44 18.75 13.23
C VAL A 300 6.86 19.38 11.96
N VAL A 301 7.65 20.17 11.22
CA VAL A 301 7.21 20.82 9.96
C VAL A 301 6.84 19.78 8.91
N SER A 302 7.55 18.64 8.87
CA SER A 302 7.31 17.57 7.91
C SER A 302 6.19 16.63 8.30
N ALA A 303 5.98 16.40 9.61
CA ALA A 303 4.83 15.64 10.11
C ALA A 303 3.53 16.46 10.11
N ALA A 304 3.62 17.80 10.18
CA ALA A 304 2.48 18.70 10.24
C ALA A 304 1.45 18.50 9.11
N PRO A 305 1.79 18.44 7.82
CA PRO A 305 0.80 18.22 6.76
C PRO A 305 0.10 16.87 6.88
N LEU A 306 0.80 15.81 7.31
CA LEU A 306 0.22 14.47 7.49
C LEU A 306 -0.78 14.45 8.65
N VAL A 307 -0.38 14.99 9.80
CA VAL A 307 -1.25 15.11 10.98
C VAL A 307 -2.47 15.97 10.65
N LEU A 308 -2.27 17.09 9.95
CA LEU A 308 -3.35 17.98 9.56
C LEU A 308 -4.34 17.30 8.60
N LEU A 309 -3.85 16.52 7.63
CA LEU A 309 -4.70 15.74 6.73
C LEU A 309 -5.45 14.61 7.44
N LEU A 310 -4.83 13.94 8.43
CA LEU A 310 -5.50 12.92 9.24
C LEU A 310 -6.60 13.53 10.14
N VAL A 311 -6.31 14.67 10.78
CA VAL A 311 -7.30 15.43 11.57
C VAL A 311 -8.42 15.92 10.66
N ALA A 312 -8.10 16.39 9.45
CA ALA A 312 -9.09 16.80 8.46
C ALA A 312 -9.93 15.60 7.99
N ALA A 313 -9.32 14.43 7.73
CA ALA A 313 -10.04 13.20 7.42
C ALA A 313 -11.03 12.81 8.52
N TYR A 314 -10.60 12.88 9.78
CA TYR A 314 -11.48 12.66 10.92
C TYR A 314 -12.62 13.68 11.01
N GLY A 315 -12.32 14.96 10.75
CA GLY A 315 -13.33 16.03 10.69
C GLY A 315 -14.34 15.84 9.54
N MET A 316 -13.90 15.29 8.40
CA MET A 316 -14.75 14.94 7.27
C MET A 316 -15.69 13.78 7.61
N LEU A 317 -15.23 12.76 8.36
CA LEU A 317 -16.09 11.68 8.87
C LEU A 317 -17.21 12.23 9.78
N ARG A 318 -16.90 13.25 10.59
CA ARG A 318 -17.89 13.96 11.43
C ARG A 318 -18.76 14.95 10.64
N GLY A 319 -18.54 15.10 9.33
CA GLY A 319 -19.35 15.94 8.44
C GLY A 319 -19.06 17.44 8.50
N ARG A 320 -17.95 17.86 9.11
CA ARG A 320 -17.58 19.28 9.28
C ARG A 320 -17.11 19.88 7.96
N ARG A 321 -17.78 20.95 7.48
CA ARG A 321 -17.37 21.68 6.25
C ARG A 321 -15.95 22.24 6.30
N PHE A 322 -15.53 22.72 7.47
CA PHE A 322 -14.18 23.27 7.67
C PHE A 322 -13.10 22.24 7.36
N ALA A 323 -13.31 20.97 7.71
CA ALA A 323 -12.34 19.91 7.50
C ALA A 323 -12.09 19.63 6.01
N VAL A 324 -13.11 19.77 5.16
CA VAL A 324 -12.97 19.63 3.70
C VAL A 324 -12.10 20.75 3.14
N TRP A 325 -12.29 21.98 3.60
CA TRP A 325 -11.47 23.11 3.16
C TRP A 325 -10.03 22.99 3.62
N VAL A 326 -9.79 22.58 4.87
CA VAL A 326 -8.43 22.30 5.36
C VAL A 326 -7.77 21.21 4.50
N ALA A 327 -8.44 20.08 4.27
CA ALA A 327 -7.89 19.02 3.43
C ALA A 327 -7.62 19.47 1.99
N ALA A 328 -8.54 20.25 1.40
CA ALA A 328 -8.38 20.76 0.05
C ALA A 328 -7.21 21.76 -0.05
N VAL A 329 -7.11 22.72 0.87
CA VAL A 329 -6.04 23.71 0.89
C VAL A 329 -4.68 23.05 1.09
N VAL A 330 -4.56 22.11 2.03
CA VAL A 330 -3.29 21.40 2.27
C VAL A 330 -2.87 20.59 1.04
N ASN A 331 -3.79 19.87 0.40
CA ASN A 331 -3.49 19.13 -0.83
C ASN A 331 -3.13 20.05 -2.01
N LEU A 332 -3.81 21.19 -2.17
CA LEU A 332 -3.47 22.16 -3.20
C LEU A 332 -2.10 22.81 -2.94
N LEU A 333 -1.78 23.13 -1.69
CA LEU A 333 -0.47 23.67 -1.31
C LEU A 333 0.64 22.66 -1.57
N LEU A 334 0.45 21.40 -1.17
CA LEU A 334 1.40 20.32 -1.47
C LEU A 334 1.61 20.17 -2.98
N GLY A 335 0.52 20.16 -3.75
CA GLY A 335 0.59 20.09 -5.21
C GLY A 335 1.28 21.30 -5.85
N ALA A 336 1.01 22.50 -5.37
CA ALA A 336 1.65 23.73 -5.85
C ALA A 336 3.15 23.76 -5.49
N LEU A 337 3.50 23.31 -4.28
CA LEU A 337 4.89 23.19 -3.84
C LEU A 337 5.65 22.16 -4.68
N SER A 338 5.05 20.99 -4.94
CA SER A 338 5.60 19.98 -5.85
C SER A 338 5.79 20.53 -7.27
N LEU A 339 4.81 21.26 -7.81
CA LEU A 339 4.93 21.89 -9.13
C LEU A 339 6.07 22.92 -9.16
N PHE A 340 6.19 23.73 -8.11
CA PHE A 340 7.25 24.72 -8.02
C PHE A 340 8.63 24.06 -7.91
N TYR A 341 8.77 23.05 -7.04
CA TYR A 341 10.03 22.38 -6.76
C TYR A 341 10.50 21.46 -7.88
N PHE A 342 9.59 20.70 -8.49
CA PHE A 342 9.91 19.71 -9.53
C PHE A 342 9.66 20.21 -10.96
N GLY A 343 8.93 21.30 -11.14
CA GLY A 343 8.63 21.87 -12.45
C GLY A 343 9.40 23.16 -12.74
N ILE A 344 9.35 24.13 -11.83
CA ILE A 344 9.85 25.50 -12.08
C ILE A 344 11.33 25.65 -11.73
N LEU A 345 11.74 25.19 -10.54
CA LEU A 345 13.12 25.27 -10.06
C LEU A 345 14.16 24.57 -10.97
N PRO A 346 13.87 23.42 -11.61
CA PRO A 346 14.81 22.78 -12.51
C PRO A 346 15.10 23.58 -13.79
N VAL A 347 14.12 24.38 -14.22
CA VAL A 347 14.17 25.16 -15.45
C VAL A 347 14.86 26.51 -15.23
N SER A 348 14.92 26.99 -13.98
CA SER A 348 15.50 28.29 -13.64
C SER A 348 17.02 28.30 -13.49
N GLY A 349 17.69 27.14 -13.58
CA GLY A 349 19.16 27.05 -13.59
C GLY A 349 19.85 27.34 -12.24
N LEU A 350 19.08 27.48 -11.15
CA LEU A 350 19.61 27.57 -9.78
C LEU A 350 20.15 26.21 -9.32
N PRO A 351 21.15 26.13 -8.43
CA PRO A 351 21.60 24.86 -7.87
C PRO A 351 20.48 24.22 -7.03
N PHE A 352 20.05 23.00 -7.40
CA PHE A 352 18.94 22.30 -6.78
C PHE A 352 19.22 20.78 -6.69
N VAL A 353 18.50 20.11 -5.78
CA VAL A 353 18.85 18.79 -5.19
C VAL A 353 18.79 17.62 -6.19
N ILE A 354 18.14 17.76 -7.34
CA ILE A 354 17.98 16.68 -8.33
C ILE A 354 18.18 17.26 -9.73
N ALA A 355 19.26 16.96 -10.45
CA ALA A 355 19.48 17.51 -11.79
C ALA A 355 18.24 17.35 -12.70
N ALA A 356 17.97 18.36 -13.54
CA ALA A 356 16.83 18.35 -14.45
C ALA A 356 16.84 17.05 -15.26
N PRO A 357 15.72 16.30 -15.35
CA PRO A 357 15.71 15.04 -16.06
C PRO A 357 16.19 15.28 -17.49
N THR A 358 17.36 14.78 -17.83
CA THR A 358 17.75 14.68 -19.23
C THR A 358 16.66 13.85 -19.91
N GLY A 359 16.22 14.23 -21.12
CA GLY A 359 15.08 13.61 -21.82
C GLY A 359 15.20 12.09 -22.09
N THR A 360 16.23 11.45 -21.55
CA THR A 360 16.50 10.01 -21.52
C THR A 360 15.74 9.24 -20.43
N HIS A 361 15.09 9.90 -19.45
CA HIS A 361 14.39 9.21 -18.34
C HIS A 361 12.96 9.71 -18.11
N TRP A 362 12.00 9.32 -18.97
CA TRP A 362 10.59 9.71 -18.85
C TRP A 362 9.91 9.20 -17.56
N GLU A 363 10.43 8.16 -16.93
CA GLU A 363 9.95 7.63 -15.64
C GLU A 363 10.09 8.65 -14.50
N VAL A 364 11.21 9.39 -14.47
CA VAL A 364 11.44 10.44 -13.47
C VAL A 364 10.45 11.55 -13.70
N THR A 365 10.26 11.97 -14.96
CA THR A 365 9.23 12.96 -15.33
C THR A 365 7.83 12.48 -14.95
N LEU A 366 7.51 11.20 -15.15
CA LEU A 366 6.24 10.63 -14.73
C LEU A 366 6.08 10.62 -13.21
N GLY A 367 7.09 10.20 -12.46
CA GLY A 367 7.03 10.19 -11.00
C GLY A 367 6.81 11.58 -10.43
N LEU A 368 7.56 12.57 -10.94
CA LEU A 368 7.42 13.98 -10.59
C LEU A 368 6.05 14.56 -11.01
N SER A 369 5.52 14.14 -12.16
CA SER A 369 4.19 14.56 -12.60
C SER A 369 3.08 13.96 -11.73
N LEU A 370 3.16 12.68 -11.37
CA LEU A 370 2.23 12.01 -10.46
C LEU A 370 2.28 12.63 -9.04
N ALA A 371 3.48 12.96 -8.58
CA ALA A 371 3.74 13.69 -7.33
C ALA A 371 3.05 15.05 -7.26
N THR A 372 2.82 15.66 -8.41
CA THR A 372 2.13 16.93 -8.52
C THR A 372 0.62 16.73 -8.74
N LEU A 373 0.25 15.84 -9.66
CA LEU A 373 -1.13 15.64 -10.12
C LEU A 373 -2.04 15.03 -9.05
N ILE A 374 -1.53 14.13 -8.22
CA ILE A 374 -2.33 13.41 -7.23
C ILE A 374 -2.85 14.32 -6.12
N PRO A 375 -1.98 15.08 -5.40
CA PRO A 375 -2.47 16.01 -4.39
C PRO A 375 -3.34 17.12 -5.01
N LEU A 376 -3.00 17.64 -6.19
CA LEU A 376 -3.86 18.62 -6.89
C LEU A 376 -5.24 18.04 -7.22
N GLY A 377 -5.28 16.85 -7.82
CA GLY A 377 -6.52 16.16 -8.18
C GLY A 377 -7.38 15.88 -6.96
N LEU A 378 -6.78 15.47 -5.84
CA LEU A 378 -7.48 15.23 -4.58
C LEU A 378 -8.05 16.55 -4.01
N GLY A 379 -7.27 17.64 -4.03
CA GLY A 379 -7.73 18.96 -3.62
C GLY A 379 -8.91 19.47 -4.45
N ILE A 380 -8.82 19.35 -5.78
CA ILE A 380 -9.91 19.73 -6.70
C ILE A 380 -11.15 18.86 -6.48
N ALA A 381 -10.98 17.54 -6.34
CA ALA A 381 -12.10 16.62 -6.07
C ALA A 381 -12.82 16.96 -4.77
N LEU A 382 -12.09 17.32 -3.70
CA LEU A 382 -12.66 17.77 -2.44
C LEU A 382 -13.46 19.07 -2.59
N ILE A 383 -12.98 20.02 -3.40
CA ILE A 383 -13.68 21.27 -3.70
C ILE A 383 -14.96 20.99 -4.49
N LEU A 384 -14.92 20.16 -5.52
CA LEU A 384 -16.08 19.83 -6.35
C LEU A 384 -17.15 19.07 -5.56
N LEU A 385 -16.74 18.16 -4.67
CA LEU A 385 -17.63 17.34 -3.86
C LEU A 385 -18.02 17.98 -2.52
N ARG A 386 -17.64 19.26 -2.29
CA ARG A 386 -17.93 19.99 -1.04
C ARG A 386 -19.42 20.08 -0.69
N GLY A 387 -20.28 20.10 -1.71
CA GLY A 387 -21.75 20.18 -1.55
C GLY A 387 -22.36 19.02 -0.76
N ASN A 388 -21.60 17.92 -0.62
CA ASN A 388 -22.01 16.72 0.08
C ASN A 388 -21.81 16.80 1.61
N PHE A 389 -21.13 17.84 2.12
CA PHE A 389 -20.87 18.07 3.54
C PHE A 389 -21.80 19.18 4.05
N ARG A 390 -22.91 18.83 4.72
CA ARG A 390 -23.96 19.79 5.12
C ARG A 390 -24.02 20.16 6.60
N VAL A 391 -23.16 19.63 7.46
CA VAL A 391 -23.20 19.97 8.89
C VAL A 391 -22.35 21.23 9.13
N LEU A 392 -23.02 22.37 9.29
CA LEU A 392 -22.40 23.56 9.89
C LEU A 392 -22.03 23.22 11.34
N ALA A 393 -20.85 23.65 11.78
CA ALA A 393 -20.52 23.60 13.19
C ALA A 393 -21.59 24.41 13.93
N SER A 394 -22.36 23.74 14.80
CA SER A 394 -23.24 24.40 15.75
C SER A 394 -22.42 25.41 16.54
N ARG A 395 -22.59 26.70 16.24
CA ARG A 395 -22.19 27.78 17.16
C ARG A 395 -23.06 27.60 18.40
N ARG A 396 -22.54 26.92 19.42
CA ARG A 396 -23.07 27.13 20.78
C ARG A 396 -22.44 28.44 21.24
N HIS A 397 -23.29 29.46 21.28
CA HIS A 397 -23.04 30.73 21.96
C HIS A 397 -22.98 30.51 23.47
#